data_AF-A0A1I3RB20-F1
#
_entry.id   AF-A0A1I3RB20-F1
#
_cell.length_a   1.000
_cell.length_b   1.000
_cell.length_c   1.000
_cell.angle_alpha   90.00
_cell.angle_beta   90.00
_cell.angle_gamma   90.00
#
_symmetry.space_group_name_H-M   'P 1'
#
loop_
_entity.id
_entity.type
_entity.pdbx_description
1 polymer ?
#
loop_
_entity_poly.entity_id
_entity_poly.type
_entity_poly.pdbx_seq_one_letter_code
_entity_poly.pdbx_strand_id
1 'polypeptide(L)'
;MDAISATFSKNYCLDQSGLAGIRRLINNARSASAAGKDTAYVFATETEYVLRTGANWKGPIGDFRMTIDKLFPDAVLPTCVEGIVKTGPTTFTAERKHFTPEHDVRFVVFRFGEPG
;
A
#
# COMPACT_ATOMS: atom_id res chain seq x y z
N MET A 1 -8.29 7.31 -14.37
CA MET A 1 -7.36 6.21 -14.05
C MET A 1 -5.95 6.56 -14.44
N ASP A 2 -5.75 7.20 -15.59
CA ASP A 2 -4.43 7.57 -16.12
C ASP A 2 -3.59 8.39 -15.14
N ALA A 3 -4.18 9.42 -14.50
CA ALA A 3 -3.50 10.18 -13.46
C ALA A 3 -3.03 9.30 -12.29
N ILE A 4 -3.88 8.37 -11.81
CA ILE A 4 -3.52 7.43 -10.73
C ILE A 4 -2.37 6.52 -11.18
N SER A 5 -2.42 5.98 -12.40
CA SER A 5 -1.32 5.16 -12.91
C SER A 5 -0.02 5.96 -13.02
N ALA A 6 -0.08 7.17 -13.60
CA ALA A 6 1.09 8.03 -13.76
C ALA A 6 1.72 8.41 -12.40
N THR A 7 0.90 8.68 -11.39
CA THR A 7 1.37 9.03 -10.05
C THR A 7 1.93 7.84 -9.27
N PHE A 8 1.25 6.68 -9.30
CA PHE A 8 1.53 5.60 -8.34
C PHE A 8 2.24 4.36 -8.92
N SER A 9 2.19 4.10 -10.23
CA SER A 9 2.72 2.85 -10.80
C SER A 9 4.22 2.67 -10.58
N LYS A 10 5.03 3.72 -10.75
CA LYS A 10 6.50 3.61 -10.63
C LYS A 10 6.97 3.38 -9.19
N ASN A 11 6.47 4.15 -8.24
CA ASN A 11 7.01 4.18 -6.87
C ASN A 11 6.33 3.18 -5.92
N TYR A 12 5.14 2.68 -6.28
CA TYR A 12 4.33 1.81 -5.43
C TYR A 12 3.99 0.47 -6.09
N CYS A 13 4.57 0.16 -7.25
CA CYS A 13 4.31 -1.06 -8.00
C CYS A 13 2.80 -1.29 -8.24
N LEU A 14 2.07 -0.19 -8.52
CA LEU A 14 0.65 -0.27 -8.86
C LEU A 14 0.47 -0.90 -10.23
N ASP A 15 0.02 -2.15 -10.22
CA ASP A 15 -0.23 -3.02 -11.36
C ASP A 15 -1.70 -2.98 -11.83
N GLN A 16 -2.03 -3.83 -12.80
CA GLN A 16 -3.40 -3.91 -13.34
C GLN A 16 -4.42 -4.39 -12.29
N SER A 17 -4.03 -5.28 -11.39
CA SER A 17 -4.93 -5.78 -10.34
C SER A 17 -5.24 -4.69 -9.32
N GLY A 18 -4.24 -3.90 -8.91
CA GLY A 18 -4.40 -2.73 -8.07
C GLY A 18 -5.24 -1.64 -8.76
N LEU A 19 -5.01 -1.37 -10.04
CA LEU A 19 -5.81 -0.41 -10.81
C LEU A 19 -7.29 -0.84 -10.88
N ALA A 20 -7.55 -2.14 -11.05
CA ALA A 20 -8.90 -2.68 -11.02
C ALA A 20 -9.56 -2.52 -9.64
N GLY A 21 -8.81 -2.74 -8.56
CA GLY A 21 -9.26 -2.48 -7.18
C GLY A 21 -9.61 -1.00 -6.96
N ILE A 22 -8.74 -0.08 -7.37
CA ILE A 22 -8.96 1.36 -7.23
C ILE A 22 -10.19 1.81 -8.05
N ARG A 23 -10.38 1.26 -9.26
CA ARG A 23 -11.58 1.52 -10.06
C ARG A 23 -12.86 1.11 -9.33
N ARG A 24 -12.86 0.02 -8.56
CA ARG A 24 -14.00 -0.38 -7.73
C ARG A 24 -14.27 0.63 -6.61
N LEU A 25 -13.22 1.11 -5.93
CA LEU A 25 -13.36 2.15 -4.90
C LEU A 25 -13.96 3.45 -5.47
N ILE A 26 -13.51 3.86 -6.66
CA ILE A 26 -14.05 5.06 -7.33
C ILE A 26 -15.53 4.88 -7.70
N ASN A 27 -15.92 3.69 -8.16
CA ASN A 27 -17.32 3.41 -8.44
C ASN A 27 -18.18 3.45 -7.18
N ASN A 28 -17.68 2.93 -6.04
CA ASN A 28 -18.36 3.03 -4.77
C ASN A 28 -18.56 4.50 -4.34
N ALA A 29 -17.52 5.34 -4.49
CA ALA A 29 -17.63 6.77 -4.20
C ALA A 29 -18.68 7.48 -5.07
N ARG A 30 -18.73 7.16 -6.37
CA ARG A 30 -19.76 7.70 -7.28
C ARG A 30 -21.17 7.27 -6.87
N SER A 31 -21.35 6.00 -6.52
CA SER A 31 -22.63 5.49 -6.02
C SER A 31 -23.05 6.15 -4.71
N ALA A 32 -22.09 6.42 -3.81
CA ALA A 32 -22.36 7.09 -2.54
C ALA A 32 -22.79 8.55 -2.75
N SER A 33 -22.12 9.31 -3.61
CA SER A 33 -22.53 10.68 -3.95
C SER A 33 -23.90 10.71 -4.63
N ALA A 34 -24.20 9.79 -5.55
CA ALA A 34 -25.54 9.66 -6.13
C ALA A 34 -26.64 9.38 -5.09
N ALA A 35 -26.27 8.81 -3.94
CA ALA A 35 -27.15 8.57 -2.80
C ALA A 35 -27.12 9.71 -1.74
N GLY A 36 -26.53 10.87 -2.05
CA GLY A 36 -26.47 12.03 -1.17
C GLY A 36 -25.35 12.00 -0.12
N LYS A 37 -24.38 11.07 -0.24
CA LYS A 37 -23.20 11.01 0.64
C LYS A 37 -22.00 11.71 0.01
N ASP A 38 -22.08 13.03 -0.07
CA ASP A 38 -21.08 13.84 -0.78
C ASP A 38 -19.72 13.95 -0.09
N THR A 39 -19.61 13.47 1.15
CA THR A 39 -18.37 13.43 1.96
C THR A 39 -17.58 12.12 1.79
N ALA A 40 -18.10 11.14 1.04
CA ALA A 40 -17.45 9.85 0.89
C ALA A 40 -16.49 9.88 -0.33
N TYR A 41 -15.19 9.68 -0.08
CA TYR A 41 -14.13 9.79 -1.08
C TYR A 41 -13.25 8.55 -1.15
N VAL A 42 -12.43 8.49 -2.20
CA VAL A 42 -11.29 7.57 -2.24
C VAL A 42 -10.07 8.31 -1.71
N PHE A 43 -9.51 7.80 -0.62
CA PHE A 43 -8.27 8.29 -0.04
C PHE A 43 -7.09 7.47 -0.53
N ALA A 44 -5.94 8.13 -0.72
CA ALA A 44 -4.65 7.50 -0.90
C ALA A 44 -3.77 7.90 0.29
N THR A 45 -3.33 6.93 1.08
CA THR A 45 -2.40 7.16 2.20
C THR A 45 -1.06 6.55 1.83
N GLU A 46 -0.10 7.40 1.51
CA GLU A 46 1.27 7.01 1.22
C GLU A 46 2.04 6.85 2.54
N THR A 47 2.85 5.80 2.64
CA THR A 47 3.70 5.54 3.80
C THR A 47 5.08 5.14 3.34
N GLU A 48 6.09 5.81 3.91
CA GLU A 48 7.50 5.55 3.68
C GLU A 48 8.20 5.26 5.01
N TYR A 49 9.09 4.26 5.00
CA TYR A 49 9.94 3.92 6.14
C TYR A 49 11.39 3.85 5.68
N VAL A 50 12.23 4.69 6.28
CA VAL A 50 13.67 4.73 5.99
C VAL A 50 14.30 3.45 6.54
N LEU A 51 14.74 2.58 5.63
CA LEU A 51 15.33 1.28 5.94
C LEU A 51 16.73 1.14 5.33
N ARG A 52 16.98 1.76 4.18
CA ARG A 52 18.26 1.66 3.44
C ARG A 52 19.48 2.07 4.27
N THR A 53 19.29 2.95 5.26
CA THR A 53 20.38 3.43 6.12
C THR A 53 20.95 2.32 7.01
N GLY A 54 20.18 1.25 7.24
CA GLY A 54 20.65 0.04 7.91
C GLY A 54 21.78 -0.67 7.17
N ALA A 55 21.95 -0.44 5.85
CA ALA A 55 23.07 -0.98 5.09
C ALA A 55 24.43 -0.37 5.46
N ASN A 56 24.46 0.73 6.24
CA ASN A 56 25.70 1.34 6.73
C ASN A 56 26.25 0.67 8.00
N TRP A 57 25.53 -0.30 8.58
CA TRP A 57 25.99 -1.03 9.76
C TRP A 57 27.13 -1.99 9.42
N LYS A 58 27.81 -2.51 10.44
CA LYS A 58 28.88 -3.51 10.26
C LYS A 58 28.29 -4.88 9.92
N GLY A 59 27.86 -5.03 8.67
CA GLY A 59 27.20 -6.25 8.15
C GLY A 59 25.69 -6.08 7.99
N PRO A 60 24.97 -7.16 7.63
CA PRO A 60 23.51 -7.15 7.48
C PRO A 60 22.79 -6.73 8.76
N ILE A 61 21.57 -6.16 8.64
CA ILE A 61 20.69 -5.85 9.79
C ILE A 61 20.12 -7.10 10.47
N GLY A 62 20.50 -8.29 9.98
CA GLY A 62 20.12 -9.57 10.56
C GLY A 62 18.71 -9.98 10.15
N ASP A 63 17.91 -10.37 11.15
CA ASP A 63 16.56 -10.85 10.95
C ASP A 63 15.58 -9.69 10.90
N PHE A 64 14.92 -9.54 9.75
CA PHE A 64 13.94 -8.49 9.51
C PHE A 64 12.56 -9.10 9.29
N ARG A 65 11.58 -8.63 10.08
CA ARG A 65 10.17 -8.95 9.90
C ARG A 65 9.39 -7.65 9.85
N MET A 66 8.63 -7.46 8.77
CA MET A 66 7.73 -6.34 8.61
C MET A 66 6.32 -6.85 8.40
N THR A 67 5.35 -6.23 9.09
CA THR A 67 3.93 -6.44 8.83
C THR A 67 3.31 -5.11 8.43
N ILE A 68 2.66 -5.09 7.27
CA ILE A 68 1.83 -3.98 6.80
C ILE A 68 0.38 -4.32 7.10
N ASP A 69 -0.30 -3.44 7.82
CA ASP A 69 -1.75 -3.51 8.02
C ASP A 69 -2.42 -2.41 7.19
N LYS A 70 -3.27 -2.82 6.21
CA LYS A 70 -4.03 -1.87 5.38
C LYS A 70 -5.31 -1.36 6.05
N LEU A 71 -5.55 -1.76 7.31
CA LEU A 71 -6.62 -1.36 8.22
C LEU A 71 -8.05 -1.77 7.80
N PHE A 72 -8.36 -1.75 6.52
CA PHE A 72 -9.69 -2.02 5.98
C PHE A 72 -9.67 -3.22 5.03
N PRO A 73 -10.52 -4.25 5.22
CA PRO A 73 -10.50 -5.46 4.38
C PRO A 73 -10.73 -5.21 2.88
N ASP A 74 -11.42 -4.13 2.52
CA ASP A 74 -11.73 -3.71 1.15
C ASP A 74 -10.71 -2.73 0.54
N ALA A 75 -9.78 -2.19 1.32
CA ALA A 75 -8.72 -1.32 0.81
C ALA A 75 -7.77 -2.05 -0.16
N VAL A 76 -7.16 -1.29 -1.05
CA VAL A 76 -6.15 -1.77 -2.01
C VAL A 76 -4.76 -1.37 -1.50
N LEU A 77 -3.83 -2.31 -1.47
CA LEU A 77 -2.44 -2.10 -1.02
C LEU A 77 -1.46 -2.35 -2.18
N PRO A 78 -1.18 -1.35 -3.03
CA PRO A 78 -0.01 -1.38 -3.91
C PRO A 78 1.28 -1.22 -3.10
N THR A 79 2.23 -2.13 -3.33
CA THR A 79 3.55 -2.08 -2.70
C THR A 79 4.59 -2.81 -3.54
N CYS A 80 5.83 -2.33 -3.50
CA CYS A 80 6.99 -2.99 -4.10
C CYS A 80 7.69 -3.98 -3.16
N VAL A 81 7.13 -4.25 -1.96
CA VAL A 81 7.74 -5.16 -1.00
C VAL A 81 7.73 -6.59 -1.55
N GLU A 82 8.92 -7.10 -1.82
CA GLU A 82 9.10 -8.45 -2.34
C GLU A 82 8.74 -9.52 -1.31
N GLY A 83 8.22 -10.65 -1.77
CA GLY A 83 7.94 -11.82 -0.90
C GLY A 83 6.96 -11.54 0.23
N ILE A 84 6.15 -10.48 0.12
CA ILE A 84 5.10 -10.19 1.07
C ILE A 84 3.95 -11.19 0.90
N VAL A 85 3.45 -11.73 2.00
CA VAL A 85 2.35 -12.71 2.01
C VAL A 85 1.19 -12.18 2.84
N LYS A 86 -0.05 -12.44 2.40
CA LYS A 86 -1.24 -12.10 3.19
C LYS A 86 -1.30 -13.02 4.41
N THR A 87 -1.33 -12.44 5.61
CA THR A 87 -1.35 -13.15 6.90
C THR A 87 -2.65 -13.00 7.67
N GLY A 88 -3.53 -12.11 7.23
CA GLY A 88 -4.83 -11.86 7.86
C GLY A 88 -5.78 -11.09 6.94
N PRO A 89 -6.96 -10.68 7.42
CA PRO A 89 -7.93 -9.92 6.63
C PRO A 89 -7.36 -8.61 6.07
N THR A 90 -6.48 -7.97 6.85
CA THR A 90 -5.87 -6.67 6.52
C THR A 90 -4.34 -6.68 6.58
N THR A 91 -3.73 -7.75 7.10
CA THR A 91 -2.29 -7.82 7.35
C THR A 91 -1.54 -8.60 6.28
N PHE A 92 -0.35 -8.10 5.96
CA PHE A 92 0.61 -8.70 5.03
C PHE A 92 2.00 -8.68 5.65
N THR A 93 2.72 -9.79 5.62
CA THR A 93 4.03 -9.91 6.27
C THR A 93 5.12 -10.24 5.26
N ALA A 94 6.28 -9.59 5.40
CA ALA A 94 7.52 -9.95 4.71
C ALA A 94 8.60 -10.28 5.75
N GLU A 95 9.32 -11.37 5.52
CA GLU A 95 10.41 -11.83 6.37
C GLU A 95 11.70 -11.98 5.55
N ARG A 96 12.83 -11.60 6.15
CA ARG A 96 14.18 -11.77 5.60
C ARG A 96 15.16 -12.16 6.70
N LYS A 97 16.14 -13.00 6.35
CA LYS A 97 17.24 -13.42 7.21
C LYS A 97 18.54 -12.87 6.64
N HIS A 98 19.48 -12.50 7.50
CA HIS A 98 20.76 -11.90 7.08
C HIS A 98 20.57 -10.74 6.08
N PHE A 99 19.57 -9.89 6.32
CA PHE A 99 19.12 -8.91 5.36
C PHE A 99 20.00 -7.66 5.34
N THR A 100 20.40 -7.22 4.14
CA THR A 100 21.00 -5.90 3.93
C THR A 100 20.02 -5.09 3.08
N PRO A 101 19.45 -3.98 3.59
CA PRO A 101 18.39 -3.27 2.89
C PRO A 101 18.95 -2.45 1.71
N GLU A 102 18.43 -2.69 0.52
CA GLU A 102 18.82 -1.98 -0.70
C GLU A 102 17.97 -0.72 -0.97
N HIS A 103 16.75 -0.71 -0.43
CA HIS A 103 15.75 0.33 -0.64
C HIS A 103 14.98 0.63 0.64
N ASP A 104 14.39 1.82 0.69
CA ASP A 104 13.38 2.18 1.70
C ASP A 104 12.07 1.47 1.41
N VAL A 105 11.27 1.26 2.46
CA VAL A 105 9.94 0.66 2.28
C VAL A 105 8.97 1.76 1.86
N ARG A 106 8.22 1.50 0.79
CA ARG A 106 7.11 2.35 0.34
C ARG A 106 5.89 1.52 0.03
N PHE A 107 4.75 1.99 0.50
CA PHE A 107 3.45 1.47 0.11
C PHE A 107 2.40 2.58 0.13
N VAL A 108 1.31 2.35 -0.58
CA VAL A 108 0.14 3.24 -0.56
C VAL A 108 -1.08 2.40 -0.25
N VAL A 109 -1.98 2.93 0.58
CA VAL A 109 -3.28 2.31 0.84
C VAL A 109 -4.36 3.17 0.21
N PHE A 110 -5.11 2.59 -0.72
CA PHE A 110 -6.33 3.20 -1.25
C PHE A 110 -7.54 2.66 -0.51
N ARG A 111 -8.38 3.54 0.01
CA ARG A 111 -9.65 3.16 0.65
C ARG A 111 -10.78 4.07 0.22
N PHE A 112 -11.99 3.52 0.16
CA PHE A 112 -13.21 4.31 0.08
C PHE A 112 -13.74 4.54 1.51
N GLY A 113 -14.28 5.72 1.80
CA GLY A 113 -14.96 5.99 3.07
C GLY A 113 -15.20 7.47 3.29
N GLU A 114 -15.69 7.81 4.46
CA GLU A 114 -15.79 9.20 4.92
C GLU A 114 -14.48 9.64 5.60
N PRO A 115 -14.22 10.96 5.68
CA PRO A 115 -13.15 11.50 6.52
C PRO A 115 -13.53 11.30 7.99
N GLY A 116 -12.79 10.43 8.69
CA GLY A 116 -13.04 10.03 10.08
C GLY A 116 -13.12 8.53 10.20
#